data_AF-F4CD58-F1
#
_entry.id   AF-F4CD58-F1
#
_cell.length_a   1.000
_cell.length_b   1.000
_cell.length_c   1.000
_cell.angle_alpha   90.00
_cell.angle_beta   90.00
_cell.angle_gamma   90.00
#
_symmetry.space_group_name_H-M   'P 1'
#
loop_
_entity.id
_entity.type
_entity.pdbx_description
1 polymer ?
#
loop_
_entity_poly.entity_id
_entity_poly.type
_entity_poly.pdbx_seq_one_letter_code
_entity_poly.pdbx_strand_id
1 'polypeptide(L)' 'MQVIDDLKASTVQGVVWGEVALESEIDSDDSTSYEGFGKMVAAHRPKVIPKQELAKALP' A
#
# COMPACT_ATOMS: atom_id res chain seq x y z
N MET A 1 1.46 5.97 -15.50
CA MET A 1 2.69 5.88 -14.66
C MET A 1 2.96 7.29 -14.17
N GLN A 2 2.88 7.52 -12.86
CA GLN A 2 3.06 8.84 -12.26
C GLN A 2 4.42 8.86 -11.55
N VAL A 3 5.17 9.94 -11.73
CA VAL A 3 6.44 10.17 -11.04
C VAL A 3 6.14 11.03 -9.82
N ILE A 4 6.65 10.62 -8.66
CA ILE A 4 6.56 11.38 -7.41
C ILE A 4 7.96 11.77 -6.97
N ASP A 5 8.08 12.94 -6.35
CA ASP A 5 9.38 13.56 -6.05
C ASP A 5 10.14 12.82 -4.94
N ASP A 6 9.42 12.20 -4.01
CA ASP A 6 9.99 11.36 -2.96
C ASP A 6 9.03 10.22 -2.55
N LEU A 7 9.58 9.23 -1.84
CA LEU A 7 8.86 8.05 -1.34
C LEU A 7 8.41 8.21 0.13
N LYS A 8 8.34 9.44 0.66
CA LYS A 8 7.83 9.61 2.03
C LYS A 8 6.37 9.22 2.07
N ALA A 9 5.96 8.59 3.18
CA ALA A 9 4.59 8.12 3.34
C ALA A 9 3.54 9.24 3.12
N SER A 10 3.81 10.44 3.63
CA SER A 10 2.93 11.61 3.43
C SER A 10 2.77 12.01 1.96
N THR A 11 3.84 11.93 1.17
CA THR A 11 3.86 12.30 -0.25
C THR A 11 3.08 11.28 -1.06
N VAL A 12 3.41 10.01 -0.86
CA VAL A 12 2.75 8.88 -1.52
C VAL A 12 1.26 8.85 -1.18
N GLN A 13 0.92 9.00 0.10
CA GLN A 13 -0.46 9.04 0.57
C GLN A 13 -1.28 10.15 -0.08
N GLY A 14 -0.75 11.38 -0.12
CA GLY A 14 -1.46 12.52 -0.73
C GLY A 14 -1.77 12.32 -2.21
N VAL A 15 -0.82 11.74 -2.96
CA VAL A 15 -1.00 11.40 -4.37
C VAL A 15 -2.06 10.31 -4.53
N VAL A 16 -1.95 9.21 -3.78
CA VAL A 16 -2.91 8.09 -3.90
C VAL A 16 -4.32 8.52 -3.49
N TRP A 17 -4.45 9.37 -2.47
CA TRP A 17 -5.75 9.91 -2.03
C TRP A 17 -6.49 10.73 -3.09
N GLY A 18 -5.76 11.44 -3.95
CA GLY A 18 -6.36 12.22 -5.04
C GLY A 18 -6.84 11.36 -6.20
N GLU A 19 -6.33 10.13 -6.32
CA GLU A 19 -6.47 9.31 -7.53
C GLU A 19 -7.32 8.04 -7.31
N VAL A 20 -7.64 7.72 -6.05
CA VAL A 20 -8.39 6.50 -5.69
C VAL A 20 -9.79 6.83 -5.22
N ALA A 21 -10.79 6.15 -5.80
CA ALA A 21 -12.18 6.25 -5.37
C ALA A 21 -12.41 5.47 -4.06
N LEU A 22 -13.31 5.96 -3.19
CA LEU A 22 -13.58 5.37 -1.87
C LEU A 22 -14.08 3.92 -1.95
N GLU A 23 -14.79 3.57 -3.01
CA GLU A 23 -15.32 2.24 -3.28
C GLU A 23 -14.29 1.24 -3.82
N SER A 24 -13.04 1.69 -4.04
CA SER A 24 -11.98 0.85 -4.62
C SER A 24 -11.56 -0.26 -3.66
N GLU A 25 -10.96 -1.32 -4.21
CA GLU A 25 -10.18 -2.30 -3.46
C GLU A 25 -8.70 -2.11 -3.80
N ILE A 26 -7.83 -2.06 -2.80
CA ILE A 26 -6.37 -1.96 -2.98
C ILE A 26 -5.70 -3.25 -2.50
N ASP A 27 -4.96 -3.89 -3.40
CA ASP A 27 -3.94 -4.88 -3.07
C ASP A 27 -2.57 -4.20 -3.07
N SER A 28 -1.88 -4.18 -1.92
CA SER A 28 -0.53 -3.62 -1.81
C SER A 28 0.43 -4.63 -1.21
N ASP A 29 1.74 -4.38 -1.29
CA ASP A 29 2.66 -4.93 -0.31
C ASP A 29 2.38 -4.25 1.05
N ASP A 30 2.59 -4.94 2.17
CA ASP A 30 2.42 -4.37 3.52
C ASP A 30 3.55 -3.39 3.87
N SER A 31 3.82 -2.47 2.93
CA SER A 31 4.88 -1.48 3.04
C SER A 31 4.45 -0.38 3.99
N THR A 32 5.38 0.03 4.85
CA THR A 32 5.20 1.19 5.75
C THR A 32 5.16 2.53 4.99
N SER A 33 5.30 2.50 3.66
CA SER A 33 5.23 3.69 2.80
C SER A 33 3.79 4.17 2.59
N TYR A 34 2.79 3.43 3.04
CA TYR A 34 1.38 3.78 2.94
C TYR A 34 0.75 3.74 4.33
N GLU A 35 0.11 4.84 4.73
CA GLU A 35 -0.62 4.88 5.99
C GLU A 35 -2.12 5.09 5.74
N GLY A 36 -2.96 4.35 6.47
CA GLY A 36 -4.39 4.62 6.54
C GLY A 36 -5.23 4.26 5.31
N PHE A 37 -4.73 3.44 4.37
CA PHE A 37 -5.52 2.96 3.22
C PHE A 37 -6.81 2.26 3.63
N GLY A 38 -6.79 1.41 4.66
CA GLY A 38 -8.01 0.79 5.20
C GLY A 38 -9.05 1.78 5.76
N LYS A 39 -8.73 3.07 5.90
CA LYS A 39 -9.69 4.13 6.27
C LYS A 39 -10.24 4.88 5.07
N MET A 40 -9.63 4.71 3.89
CA MET A 40 -9.97 5.41 2.65
C MET A 40 -10.76 4.53 1.69
N VAL A 41 -10.37 3.27 1.55
CA VAL A 41 -10.96 2.37 0.56
C VAL A 41 -11.85 1.32 1.19
N ALA A 42 -12.81 0.83 0.42
CA ALA A 42 -13.74 -0.21 0.85
C ALA A 42 -13.03 -1.48 1.34
N ALA A 43 -11.91 -1.85 0.69
CA ALA A 43 -11.04 -2.92 1.17
C ALA A 43 -9.57 -2.61 0.87
N HIS A 44 -8.72 -2.86 1.87
CA HIS A 44 -7.26 -2.87 1.71
C HIS A 44 -6.74 -4.26 2.10
N ARG A 45 -6.12 -4.95 1.15
CA ARG A 45 -5.60 -6.32 1.30
C ARG A 45 -4.08 -6.31 1.17
N PRO A 46 -3.35 -5.98 2.25
CA PRO A 46 -1.90 -6.02 2.22
C PRO A 46 -1.41 -7.47 2.08
N LYS A 47 -0.53 -7.71 1.11
CA LYS A 47 0.18 -8.97 0.95
C LYS A 47 1.31 -9.03 1.97
N VAL A 48 1.04 -9.73 3.07
CA VAL A 48 2.02 -10.05 4.11
C VAL A 48 2.49 -11.48 3.91
N ILE A 49 3.79 -11.68 3.73
CA ILE A 49 4.37 -13.03 3.81
C ILE A 49 4.41 -13.42 5.30
N PRO A 50 3.73 -14.50 5.73
CA PRO A 50 3.82 -14.97 7.11
C PRO A 50 5.27 -15.24 7.50
N LYS A 51 5.67 -14.91 8.74
CA LYS A 51 7.06 -15.10 9.20
C LYS A 51 7.55 -16.54 9.01
N GLN A 52 6.66 -17.52 9.15
CA GLN A 52 6.95 -18.95 8.97
C GLN A 52 7.25 -19.33 7.51
N GLU A 53 6.79 -18.52 6.56
CA GLU A 53 6.97 -18.74 5.12
C GLU A 53 8.10 -17.88 4.54
N LEU A 54 8.62 -16.91 5.30
CA LEU A 54 9.71 -16.03 4.89
C LEU A 54 10.94 -16.82 4.41
N ALA A 55 11.29 -17.91 5.10
CA ALA A 55 12.43 -18.76 4.75
C ALA A 55 12.22 -19.55 3.45
N LYS A 56 10.98 -19.68 2.95
CA LYS A 56 10.67 -20.30 1.64
C LYS A 56 10.64 -19.27 0.50
N ALA A 57 10.42 -18.00 0.84
CA ALA A 57 10.31 -16.90 -0.12
C ALA A 57 11.67 -16.26 -0.45
N LEU A 58 12.64 -16.36 0.47
CA LEU A 58 14.00 -15.90 0.26
C LEU A 58 14.83 -17.01 -0.44
N PRO A 59 15.51 -16.72 -1.56
CA PRO A 59 16.39 -17.68 -2.24
C PRO A 59 17.63 -18.04 -1.40
#